data_AF-A0A1I4UXZ0-F1
#
_entry.id   AF-A0A1I4UXZ0-F1
#
_cell.length_a   1.000
_cell.length_b   1.000
_cell.length_c   1.000
_cell.angle_alpha   90.00
_cell.angle_beta   90.00
_cell.angle_gamma   90.00
#
_symmetry.space_group_name_H-M   'P 1'
#
loop_
_entity.id
_entity.type
_entity.pdbx_description
1 polymer ?
#
loop_
_entity_poly.entity_id
_entity_poly.type
_entity_poly.pdbx_seq_one_letter_code
_entity_poly.pdbx_strand_id
1 'polypeptide(L)'
;MQNFSFQGQAPEVFRQGMQRVKIIWTVLLAASVASGIVIYAAENFAIRAIPTGLEPREAALIYYILVFMGVAETIMAVVLRRVWLKKLSSLGEFPRSAEAQSEFIRSLLNIYIPSVVVPAAIGLSVAFYGVVLAFISIPSGNLWVFPILGIVGIWAVRPKSEDLEAYFPHILSF
;
A
#
# COMPACT_ATOMS: atom_id res chain seq x y z
N MET A 1 -35.59 29.57 -4.08
CA MET A 1 -34.92 28.36 -3.57
C MET A 1 -34.12 27.77 -4.72
N GLN A 2 -32.79 27.87 -4.66
CA GLN A 2 -31.90 27.35 -5.69
C GLN A 2 -31.72 25.84 -5.47
N ASN A 3 -32.26 25.04 -6.39
CA ASN A 3 -31.92 23.61 -6.50
C ASN A 3 -30.51 23.49 -7.10
N PHE A 4 -29.49 23.72 -6.27
CA PHE A 4 -28.11 23.38 -6.62
C PHE A 4 -27.98 21.85 -6.64
N SER A 5 -27.97 21.28 -7.85
CA SER A 5 -27.06 20.23 -8.36
C SER A 5 -26.34 19.27 -7.39
N PHE A 6 -26.94 18.84 -6.28
CA PHE A 6 -26.35 17.85 -5.36
C PHE A 6 -26.18 16.46 -6.00
N GLN A 7 -26.97 16.14 -7.04
CA GLN A 7 -26.81 14.92 -7.83
C GLN A 7 -25.45 14.81 -8.53
N GLY A 8 -24.72 15.93 -8.74
CA GLY A 8 -23.37 15.91 -9.33
C GLY A 8 -22.22 15.85 -8.32
N GLN A 9 -22.47 16.06 -7.01
CA GLN A 9 -21.39 16.15 -6.02
C GLN A 9 -20.93 14.79 -5.48
N ALA A 10 -21.84 13.84 -5.32
CA ALA A 10 -21.54 12.50 -4.83
C ALA A 10 -20.56 11.73 -5.74
N PRO A 11 -20.78 11.66 -7.07
CA PRO A 11 -19.84 10.99 -7.99
C PRO A 11 -18.46 11.66 -8.00
N GLU A 12 -18.43 12.99 -7.90
CA GLU A 12 -17.20 13.76 -7.93
C GLU A 12 -16.36 13.55 -6.65
N VAL A 13 -16.98 13.56 -5.47
CA VAL A 13 -16.29 13.25 -4.19
C VAL A 13 -15.71 11.83 -4.22
N PHE A 14 -16.48 10.87 -4.74
CA PHE A 14 -16.01 9.50 -4.90
C PHE A 14 -14.81 9.40 -5.86
N ARG A 15 -14.91 10.03 -7.04
CA ARG A 15 -13.83 10.08 -8.04
C ARG A 15 -12.56 10.69 -7.48
N GLN A 16 -12.69 11.82 -6.77
CA GLN A 16 -11.56 12.47 -6.10
C GLN A 16 -10.96 11.57 -5.02
N GLY A 17 -11.78 10.91 -4.20
CA GLY A 17 -11.33 9.95 -3.19
C GLY A 17 -10.53 8.81 -3.81
N MET A 18 -11.05 8.19 -4.87
CA MET A 18 -10.38 7.11 -5.59
C MET A 18 -9.08 7.58 -6.25
N GLN A 19 -9.07 8.78 -6.85
CA GLN A 19 -7.89 9.36 -7.46
C GLN A 19 -6.79 9.60 -6.41
N ARG A 20 -7.14 10.11 -5.22
CA ARG A 20 -6.18 10.28 -4.11
C ARG A 20 -5.58 8.95 -3.68
N VAL A 21 -6.39 7.90 -3.53
CA VAL A 21 -5.88 6.55 -3.20
C VAL A 21 -4.92 6.03 -4.27
N LYS A 22 -5.27 6.18 -5.56
CA LYS A 22 -4.39 5.79 -6.68
C LYS A 22 -3.06 6.55 -6.64
N ILE A 23 -3.09 7.85 -6.40
CA ILE A 23 -1.88 8.67 -6.31
C ILE A 23 -1.00 8.20 -5.14
N ILE A 24 -1.57 8.04 -3.95
CA ILE A 24 -0.82 7.57 -2.77
C ILE A 24 -0.20 6.19 -3.05
N TRP A 25 -0.99 5.26 -3.57
CA TRP A 25 -0.51 3.93 -3.92
C TRP A 25 0.64 3.96 -4.93
N THR A 26 0.53 4.79 -5.98
CA THR A 26 1.59 4.95 -6.99
C THR A 26 2.86 5.54 -6.37
N VAL A 27 2.73 6.51 -5.46
CA VAL A 27 3.88 7.09 -4.73
C VAL A 27 4.57 6.02 -3.88
N LEU A 28 3.81 5.18 -3.18
CA LEU A 28 4.39 4.08 -2.39
C LEU A 28 5.09 3.04 -3.29
N LEU A 29 4.50 2.71 -4.43
CA LEU A 29 5.12 1.81 -5.41
C LEU A 29 6.42 2.41 -5.97
N ALA A 30 6.41 3.69 -6.34
CA ALA A 30 7.59 4.40 -6.82
C ALA A 30 8.69 4.49 -5.75
N ALA A 31 8.33 4.69 -4.48
CA ALA A 31 9.27 4.64 -3.36
C ALA A 31 9.91 3.25 -3.20
N SER A 32 9.13 2.18 -3.40
CA SER A 32 9.66 0.81 -3.40
C SER A 32 10.65 0.58 -4.55
N VAL A 33 10.38 1.12 -5.74
CA VAL A 33 11.34 1.08 -6.87
C VAL A 33 12.59 1.91 -6.55
N ALA A 34 12.42 3.10 -5.99
CA ALA A 34 13.53 3.96 -5.58
C ALA A 34 14.43 3.30 -4.53
N SER A 35 13.87 2.50 -3.63
CA SER A 35 14.66 1.70 -2.67
C SER A 35 15.63 0.74 -3.36
N GLY A 36 15.23 0.12 -4.48
CA GLY A 36 16.11 -0.72 -5.30
C GLY A 36 17.24 0.07 -5.96
N ILE A 37 16.96 1.30 -6.40
CA ILE A 37 18.00 2.21 -6.92
C ILE A 37 19.00 2.57 -5.82
N VAL A 38 18.53 2.79 -4.58
CA VAL A 38 19.40 3.05 -3.42
C VAL A 38 20.27 1.83 -3.09
N ILE A 39 19.71 0.62 -3.10
CA ILE A 39 20.47 -0.63 -2.91
C ILE A 39 21.55 -0.76 -3.98
N TYR A 40 21.19 -0.60 -5.26
CA TYR A 40 22.14 -0.62 -6.37
C TYR A 40 23.26 0.39 -6.17
N ALA A 41 22.92 1.62 -5.78
CA ALA A 41 23.91 2.67 -5.59
C ALA A 41 24.84 2.37 -4.41
N ALA A 42 24.31 1.83 -3.31
CA ALA A 42 25.09 1.43 -2.15
C ALA A 42 26.08 0.30 -2.48
N GLU A 43 25.64 -0.71 -3.23
CA GLU A 43 26.49 -1.83 -3.65
C GLU A 43 27.58 -1.42 -4.66
N ASN A 44 27.28 -0.52 -5.60
CA ASN A 44 28.17 -0.22 -6.72
C ASN A 44 29.03 1.04 -6.55
N PHE A 45 28.61 2.03 -5.77
CA PHE A 45 29.34 3.29 -5.61
C PHE A 45 30.11 3.40 -4.28
N ALA A 46 30.25 2.30 -3.54
CA ALA A 46 30.98 2.24 -2.27
C ALA A 46 30.58 3.37 -1.31
N ILE A 47 29.27 3.68 -1.25
CA ILE A 47 28.72 4.59 -0.23
C ILE A 47 29.11 3.98 1.11
N ARG A 48 29.90 4.71 1.91
CA ARG A 48 30.55 4.21 3.13
C ARG A 48 29.54 3.45 3.99
N ALA A 49 29.60 2.13 3.90
CA ALA A 49 28.75 1.27 4.67
C ALA A 49 29.24 1.33 6.13
N ILE A 50 28.31 1.33 7.08
CA ILE A 50 28.63 1.47 8.50
C ILE A 50 29.27 0.16 8.93
N PRO A 51 30.54 0.16 9.42
CA PRO A 51 31.15 -1.05 9.93
C PRO A 51 30.41 -1.45 11.21
N THR A 52 29.69 -2.56 11.14
CA THR A 52 28.82 -3.03 12.23
C THR A 52 29.50 -3.95 13.22
N GLY A 53 30.69 -4.48 12.88
CA GLY A 53 31.40 -5.46 13.69
C GLY A 53 30.71 -6.83 13.75
N LEU A 54 29.66 -7.06 12.95
CA LEU A 54 28.94 -8.32 12.90
C LEU A 54 29.79 -9.42 12.27
N GLU A 55 29.73 -10.62 12.86
CA GLU A 55 30.31 -11.79 12.21
C GLU A 55 29.50 -12.15 10.95
N PRO A 56 30.11 -12.74 9.91
CA PRO A 56 29.40 -13.14 8.69
C PRO A 56 28.16 -14.03 8.94
N ARG A 57 28.20 -14.87 9.98
CA ARG A 57 27.09 -15.72 10.38
C ARG A 57 25.91 -14.93 10.95
N GLU A 58 26.19 -13.89 11.72
CA GLU A 58 25.16 -13.00 12.30
C GLU A 58 24.49 -12.17 11.21
N ALA A 59 25.28 -11.65 10.27
CA ALA A 59 24.77 -10.95 9.10
C ALA A 59 23.85 -11.84 8.25
N ALA A 60 24.25 -13.08 7.99
CA ALA A 60 23.41 -14.05 7.28
C ALA A 60 22.10 -14.34 8.03
N LEU A 61 22.16 -14.49 9.37
CA LEU A 61 20.98 -14.73 10.18
C LEU A 61 19.99 -13.56 10.13
N ILE A 62 20.48 -12.32 10.25
CA ILE A 62 19.65 -11.10 10.13
C ILE A 62 18.98 -11.05 8.75
N TYR A 63 19.74 -11.34 7.68
CA TYR A 63 19.18 -11.41 6.33
C TYR A 63 18.00 -12.38 6.24
N TYR A 64 18.17 -13.64 6.70
CA TYR A 64 17.11 -14.64 6.63
C TYR A 64 15.90 -14.30 7.50
N ILE A 65 16.11 -13.72 8.69
CA ILE A 65 15.04 -13.24 9.56
C ILE A 65 14.22 -12.17 8.82
N LEU A 66 14.89 -11.19 8.21
CA LEU A 66 14.21 -10.11 7.49
C LEU A 66 13.51 -10.61 6.22
N VAL A 67 14.05 -11.60 5.50
CA VAL A 67 13.35 -12.24 4.38
C VAL A 67 12.07 -12.92 4.87
N PHE A 68 12.14 -13.70 5.96
CA PHE A 68 10.97 -14.34 6.55
C PHE A 68 9.93 -13.32 7.00
N MET A 69 10.35 -12.25 7.68
CA MET A 69 9.48 -11.15 8.08
C MET A 69 8.85 -10.46 6.87
N GLY A 70 9.62 -10.21 5.80
CA GLY A 70 9.12 -9.60 4.58
C GLY A 70 8.04 -10.42 3.90
N VAL A 71 8.19 -11.74 3.86
CA VAL A 71 7.15 -12.65 3.35
C VAL A 71 5.91 -12.61 4.26
N ALA A 72 6.09 -12.66 5.59
CA ALA A 72 4.98 -12.59 6.54
C ALA A 72 4.21 -11.27 6.45
N GLU A 73 4.91 -10.14 6.35
CA GLU A 73 4.34 -8.80 6.16
C GLU A 73 3.57 -8.68 4.83
N THR A 74 4.10 -9.26 3.76
CA THR A 74 3.43 -9.30 2.46
C THR A 74 2.11 -10.09 2.54
N ILE A 75 2.11 -11.25 3.20
CA ILE A 75 0.88 -12.03 3.44
C ILE A 75 -0.08 -11.22 4.31
N MET A 76 0.42 -10.62 5.39
CA MET A 76 -0.37 -9.81 6.32
C MET A 76 -1.03 -8.62 5.61
N ALA A 77 -0.34 -7.93 4.70
CA ALA A 77 -0.90 -6.85 3.89
C ALA A 77 -2.13 -7.31 3.10
N VAL A 78 -2.04 -8.47 2.44
CA VAL A 78 -3.17 -9.05 1.68
C VAL A 78 -4.32 -9.42 2.61
N VAL A 79 -4.03 -10.03 3.76
CA VAL A 79 -5.05 -10.41 4.75
C VAL A 79 -5.73 -9.17 5.33
N LEU A 80 -4.98 -8.15 5.73
CA LEU A 80 -5.49 -6.89 6.28
C LEU A 80 -6.42 -6.18 5.30
N ARG A 81 -6.04 -6.10 4.01
CA ARG A 81 -6.93 -5.58 2.97
C ARG A 81 -8.26 -6.31 2.98
N ARG A 82 -8.24 -7.66 2.95
CA ARG A 82 -9.47 -8.47 2.93
C ARG A 82 -10.33 -8.23 4.17
N VAL A 83 -9.71 -8.15 5.36
CA VAL A 83 -10.42 -7.88 6.63
C VAL A 83 -11.09 -6.51 6.60
N TRP A 84 -10.41 -5.48 6.09
CA TRP A 84 -11.01 -4.14 5.99
C TRP A 84 -12.08 -4.04 4.93
N LEU A 85 -11.90 -4.64 3.75
CA LEU A 85 -12.93 -4.65 2.72
C LEU A 85 -14.20 -5.34 3.18
N LYS A 86 -14.09 -6.40 4.02
CA LYS A 86 -15.27 -7.01 4.66
C LYS A 86 -16.06 -6.03 5.53
N LYS A 87 -15.44 -4.97 6.07
CA LYS A 87 -16.18 -3.94 6.84
C LYS A 87 -17.08 -3.09 5.95
N LEU A 88 -16.89 -3.07 4.63
CA LEU A 88 -17.80 -2.34 3.74
C LEU A 88 -19.22 -2.91 3.77
N SER A 89 -19.38 -4.22 4.01
CA SER A 89 -20.71 -4.83 4.11
C SER A 89 -21.51 -4.34 5.32
N SER A 90 -20.90 -3.68 6.30
CA SER A 90 -21.63 -3.11 7.44
C SER A 90 -22.18 -1.71 7.19
N LEU A 91 -21.89 -1.08 6.04
CA LEU A 91 -22.39 0.26 5.72
C LEU A 91 -23.86 0.29 5.31
N GLY A 92 -24.50 -0.88 5.12
CA GLY A 92 -25.89 -0.97 4.68
C GLY A 92 -26.08 -0.62 3.21
N GLU A 93 -27.33 -0.32 2.81
CA GLU A 93 -27.68 0.00 1.43
C GLU A 93 -27.34 1.45 1.06
N PHE A 94 -27.11 1.69 -0.24
CA PHE A 94 -26.86 3.03 -0.75
C PHE A 94 -28.11 3.92 -0.58
N PRO A 95 -28.01 5.07 0.11
CA PRO A 95 -29.18 5.86 0.46
C PRO A 95 -29.79 6.61 -0.73
N ARG A 96 -31.11 6.85 -0.67
CA ARG A 96 -31.88 7.52 -1.73
C ARG A 96 -31.85 9.05 -1.65
N SER A 97 -31.58 9.63 -0.47
CA SER A 97 -31.49 11.08 -0.29
C SER A 97 -30.08 11.60 -0.57
N ALA A 98 -29.97 12.75 -1.24
CA ALA A 98 -28.68 13.31 -1.65
C ALA A 98 -27.77 13.67 -0.47
N GLU A 99 -28.33 14.13 0.65
CA GLU A 99 -27.58 14.44 1.87
C GLU A 99 -26.94 13.18 2.49
N ALA A 100 -27.72 12.10 2.60
CA ALA A 100 -27.23 10.83 3.13
C ALA A 100 -26.22 10.15 2.19
N GLN A 101 -26.29 10.39 0.88
CA GLN A 101 -25.30 9.87 -0.08
C GLN A 101 -23.90 10.43 0.18
N SER A 102 -23.80 11.71 0.51
CA SER A 102 -22.51 12.35 0.82
C SER A 102 -21.86 11.73 2.07
N GLU A 103 -22.65 11.52 3.12
CA GLU A 103 -22.19 10.89 4.36
C GLU A 103 -21.82 9.41 4.16
N PHE A 104 -22.61 8.69 3.37
CA PHE A 104 -22.33 7.32 2.98
C PHE A 104 -21.01 7.21 2.22
N ILE A 105 -20.78 8.06 1.20
CA ILE A 105 -19.55 8.05 0.39
C ILE A 105 -18.33 8.38 1.25
N ARG A 106 -18.45 9.34 2.18
CA ARG A 106 -17.37 9.62 3.14
C ARG A 106 -17.06 8.40 4.01
N SER A 107 -18.07 7.72 4.52
CA SER A 107 -17.91 6.51 5.33
C SER A 107 -17.28 5.37 4.53
N LEU A 108 -17.70 5.18 3.29
CA LEU A 108 -17.11 4.22 2.35
C LEU A 108 -15.63 4.52 2.11
N LEU A 109 -15.28 5.77 1.79
CA LEU A 109 -13.90 6.19 1.58
C LEU A 109 -13.06 6.04 2.86
N ASN A 110 -13.61 6.34 4.03
CA ASN A 110 -12.94 6.17 5.31
C ASN A 110 -12.57 4.72 5.64
N ILE A 111 -13.28 3.73 5.06
CA ILE A 111 -12.91 2.31 5.17
C ILE A 111 -11.98 1.92 4.02
N TYR A 112 -12.28 2.36 2.80
CA TYR A 112 -11.56 1.95 1.61
C TYR A 112 -10.13 2.49 1.57
N ILE A 113 -9.91 3.77 1.90
CA ILE A 113 -8.57 4.39 1.92
C ILE A 113 -7.59 3.60 2.80
N PRO A 114 -7.85 3.36 4.11
CA PRO A 114 -6.93 2.60 4.94
C PRO A 114 -6.80 1.15 4.49
N SER A 115 -7.83 0.55 3.88
CA SER A 115 -7.76 -0.82 3.33
C SER A 115 -6.72 -0.98 2.21
N VAL A 116 -6.35 0.12 1.55
CA VAL A 116 -5.33 0.15 0.49
C VAL A 116 -4.00 0.70 1.03
N VAL A 117 -4.05 1.85 1.70
CA VAL A 117 -2.84 2.61 2.06
C VAL A 117 -2.04 1.92 3.15
N VAL A 118 -2.68 1.39 4.21
CA VAL A 118 -1.95 0.76 5.30
C VAL A 118 -1.25 -0.54 4.86
N PRO A 119 -1.91 -1.45 4.12
CA PRO A 119 -1.23 -2.62 3.58
C PRO A 119 -0.12 -2.27 2.56
N ALA A 120 -0.30 -1.22 1.76
CA ALA A 120 0.75 -0.76 0.85
C ALA A 120 1.96 -0.21 1.62
N ALA A 121 1.74 0.50 2.73
CA ALA A 121 2.83 0.96 3.59
C ALA A 121 3.60 -0.21 4.24
N ILE A 122 2.91 -1.31 4.58
CA ILE A 122 3.56 -2.56 5.03
C ILE A 122 4.41 -3.17 3.89
N GLY A 123 3.90 -3.20 2.65
CA GLY A 123 4.73 -3.63 1.52
C GLY A 123 5.98 -2.74 1.34
N LEU A 124 5.84 -1.44 1.55
CA LEU A 124 6.96 -0.50 1.49
C LEU A 124 7.99 -0.72 2.61
N SER A 125 7.59 -1.07 3.84
CA SER A 125 8.55 -1.37 4.92
C SER A 125 9.46 -2.54 4.57
N VAL A 126 8.93 -3.57 3.90
CA VAL A 126 9.73 -4.71 3.40
C VAL A 126 10.82 -4.25 2.44
N ALA A 127 10.51 -3.33 1.53
CA ALA A 127 11.51 -2.79 0.60
C ALA A 127 12.64 -2.05 1.33
N PHE A 128 12.31 -1.34 2.42
CA PHE A 128 13.29 -0.64 3.24
C PHE A 128 14.21 -1.56 4.04
N TYR A 129 13.84 -2.82 4.31
CA TYR A 129 14.78 -3.78 4.91
C TYR A 129 16.03 -3.95 4.04
N GLY A 130 15.88 -4.05 2.72
CA GLY A 130 17.00 -4.14 1.79
C GLY A 130 17.90 -2.90 1.84
N VAL A 131 17.30 -1.71 1.95
CA VAL A 131 18.05 -0.45 2.10
C VAL A 131 18.87 -0.47 3.39
N VAL A 132 18.26 -0.82 4.52
CA VAL A 132 18.96 -0.90 5.81
C VAL A 132 20.13 -1.88 5.70
N LEU A 133 19.90 -3.07 5.13
CA LEU A 133 20.95 -4.08 4.95
C LEU A 133 22.10 -3.63 4.04
N ALA A 134 21.80 -2.86 3.00
CA ALA A 134 22.82 -2.29 2.12
C ALA A 134 23.74 -1.32 2.87
N PHE A 135 23.20 -0.51 3.80
CA PHE A 135 23.99 0.43 4.60
C PHE A 135 24.78 -0.22 5.74
N ILE A 136 24.38 -1.40 6.22
CA ILE A 136 25.13 -2.13 7.27
C ILE A 136 26.17 -3.13 6.71
N SER A 137 26.54 -2.98 5.44
CA SER A 137 27.60 -3.74 4.76
C SER A 137 27.35 -5.24 4.65
N ILE A 138 26.11 -5.74 4.65
CA ILE A 138 25.89 -7.18 4.45
C ILE A 138 26.20 -7.52 2.98
N PRO A 139 27.26 -8.31 2.70
CA PRO A 139 27.63 -8.65 1.35
C PRO A 139 26.62 -9.69 0.85
N SER A 140 25.63 -9.27 0.06
CA SER A 140 24.76 -10.21 -0.61
C SER A 140 24.22 -9.62 -1.91
N GLY A 141 24.56 -10.22 -3.05
CA GLY A 141 23.93 -9.90 -4.34
C GLY A 141 22.43 -10.20 -4.40
N ASN A 142 21.81 -10.52 -3.26
CA ASN A 142 20.42 -10.93 -3.11
C ASN A 142 19.59 -9.92 -2.30
N LEU A 143 20.09 -8.71 -2.01
CA LEU A 143 19.29 -7.65 -1.38
C LEU A 143 18.11 -7.21 -2.25
N TRP A 144 18.16 -7.48 -3.55
CA TRP A 144 17.07 -7.30 -4.50
C TRP A 144 15.77 -8.03 -4.14
N VAL A 145 15.84 -9.06 -3.30
CA VAL A 145 14.65 -9.76 -2.81
C VAL A 145 13.69 -8.82 -2.08
N PHE A 146 14.19 -7.83 -1.34
CA PHE A 146 13.39 -6.91 -0.52
C PHE A 146 12.55 -5.94 -1.36
N PRO A 147 13.10 -5.17 -2.32
CA PRO A 147 12.28 -4.33 -3.19
C PRO A 147 11.33 -5.16 -4.05
N ILE A 148 11.70 -6.38 -4.46
CA ILE A 148 10.79 -7.27 -5.21
C ILE A 148 9.59 -7.68 -4.32
N LEU A 149 9.84 -8.16 -3.11
CA LEU A 149 8.78 -8.52 -2.16
C LEU A 149 7.91 -7.31 -1.81
N GLY A 150 8.51 -6.14 -1.59
CA GLY A 150 7.78 -4.91 -1.31
C GLY A 150 6.89 -4.47 -2.47
N ILE A 151 7.39 -4.51 -3.71
CA ILE A 151 6.60 -4.26 -4.92
C ILE A 151 5.45 -5.24 -5.02
N VAL A 152 5.70 -6.54 -4.80
CA VAL A 152 4.65 -7.57 -4.83
C VAL A 152 3.59 -7.29 -3.77
N GLY A 153 3.97 -6.93 -2.54
CA GLY A 153 3.05 -6.58 -1.46
C GLY A 153 2.20 -5.35 -1.77
N ILE A 154 2.82 -4.27 -2.25
CA ILE A 154 2.12 -3.05 -2.68
C ILE A 154 1.19 -3.36 -3.85
N TRP A 155 1.64 -4.13 -4.84
CA TRP A 155 0.87 -4.48 -6.02
C TRP A 155 -0.34 -5.36 -5.71
N ALA A 156 -0.19 -6.32 -4.79
CA ALA A 156 -1.28 -7.19 -4.36
C ALA A 156 -2.45 -6.41 -3.74
N VAL A 157 -2.19 -5.21 -3.23
CA VAL A 157 -3.19 -4.30 -2.66
C VAL A 157 -3.46 -3.08 -3.54
N ARG A 158 -3.30 -3.22 -4.87
CA ARG A 158 -3.64 -2.13 -5.80
C ARG A 158 -5.09 -1.66 -5.64
N PRO A 159 -5.37 -0.35 -5.67
CA PRO A 159 -6.75 0.14 -5.66
C PRO A 159 -7.51 -0.32 -6.91
N LYS A 160 -8.72 -0.82 -6.71
CA LYS A 160 -9.61 -1.38 -7.73
C LYS A 160 -11.00 -0.81 -7.52
N SER A 161 -11.60 -0.22 -8.55
CA SER A 161 -13.00 0.23 -8.47
C SER A 161 -13.94 -0.97 -8.38
N GLU A 162 -13.54 -2.10 -8.97
CA GLU A 162 -14.27 -3.36 -8.95
C GLU A 162 -14.47 -3.90 -7.52
N ASP A 163 -13.53 -3.60 -6.62
CA ASP A 163 -13.65 -3.98 -5.20
C ASP A 163 -14.81 -3.24 -4.51
N LEU A 164 -15.28 -2.12 -5.06
CA LEU A 164 -16.41 -1.34 -4.55
C LEU A 164 -17.71 -1.67 -5.29
N GLU A 165 -17.64 -2.01 -6.58
CA GLU A 165 -18.78 -2.53 -7.36
C GLU A 165 -19.36 -3.80 -6.74
N ALA A 166 -18.50 -4.68 -6.22
CA ALA A 166 -18.91 -5.92 -5.58
C ALA A 166 -19.83 -5.70 -4.36
N TYR A 167 -19.74 -4.52 -3.71
CA TYR A 167 -20.58 -4.16 -2.57
C TYR A 167 -21.68 -3.16 -2.94
N PHE A 168 -21.41 -2.27 -3.90
CA PHE A 168 -22.27 -1.15 -4.28
C PHE A 168 -22.28 -0.93 -5.80
N PRO A 169 -22.98 -1.79 -6.57
CA PRO A 169 -22.95 -1.77 -8.04
C PRO A 169 -23.46 -0.46 -8.65
N HIS A 170 -24.28 0.29 -7.92
CA HIS A 170 -24.86 1.55 -8.40
C HIS A 170 -23.93 2.76 -8.27
N ILE A 171 -22.80 2.67 -7.55
CA ILE A 171 -21.92 3.84 -7.32
C ILE A 171 -21.19 4.28 -8.59
N LEU A 172 -20.98 3.38 -9.55
CA LEU A 172 -20.27 3.66 -10.80
C LEU A 172 -21.18 3.81 -12.02
N SER A 173 -22.48 3.60 -11.88
CA SER A 173 -23.47 3.79 -12.96
C SER A 173 -23.94 5.25 -13.11
N PHE A 174 -23.33 6.19 -12.39
CA PHE A 174 -23.62 7.63 -12.43
C PHE A 174 -22.53 8.41 -13.15
#